data_AF-R7I5K3-F1
#
_entry.id   AF-R7I5K3-F1
#
_cell.length_a   1.000
_cell.length_b   1.000
_cell.length_c   1.000
_cell.angle_alpha   90.00
_cell.angle_beta   90.00
_cell.angle_gamma   90.00
#
_symmetry.space_group_name_H-M   'P 1'
#
loop_
_entity.id
_entity.type
_entity.pdbx_description
1 polymer ?
#
loop_
_entity_poly.entity_id
_entity_poly.type
_entity_poly.pdbx_seq_one_letter_code
_entity_poly.pdbx_strand_id
1 'polypeptide(L)'
;MSAGEAARYSEHWREIGIGSDKTYNDFIMNNPGKNIDDYFRLVKEQSPWPDGYMPSEHMVTLKSGDTFNMVLDSKQKTSNPGGFALKEDVSSVEFARKDMAIKYGWKDDCGKVVTYRVKDGVELICPAGPIGPQIDLGVDMYLPGNSSLTQYDLFNGLGRINRTDFIEVVPGSIKRIK
;
A
#
# COMPACT_ATOMS: atom_id res chain seq x y z
N MET A 1 11.86 -3.35 -33.42
CA MET A 1 11.17 -2.11 -33.00
C MET A 1 12.25 -1.07 -32.73
N SER A 2 12.11 0.14 -33.27
CA SER A 2 13.06 1.23 -33.00
C SER A 2 12.80 1.87 -31.62
N ALA A 3 13.77 2.59 -31.07
CA ALA A 3 13.62 3.28 -29.77
C ALA A 3 12.46 4.30 -29.77
N GLY A 4 12.21 4.97 -30.89
CA GLY A 4 11.11 5.93 -31.05
C GLY A 4 9.74 5.26 -31.14
N GLU A 5 9.65 4.06 -31.72
CA GLU A 5 8.42 3.26 -31.73
C GLU A 5 8.12 2.71 -30.34
N ALA A 6 9.11 2.14 -29.65
CA ALA A 6 8.97 1.63 -28.28
C ALA A 6 8.49 2.73 -27.30
N ALA A 7 9.08 3.94 -27.37
CA ALA A 7 8.65 5.06 -26.54
C ALA A 7 7.18 5.46 -26.78
N ARG A 8 6.71 5.46 -28.03
CA ARG A 8 5.30 5.76 -28.36
C ARG A 8 4.34 4.67 -27.88
N TYR A 9 4.73 3.40 -27.96
CA TYR A 9 3.92 2.30 -27.42
C TYR A 9 3.83 2.37 -25.89
N SER A 10 4.94 2.68 -25.21
CA SER A 10 4.96 2.89 -23.76
C SER A 10 4.11 4.08 -23.31
N GLU A 11 4.15 5.21 -24.04
CA GLU A 11 3.27 6.35 -23.77
C GLU A 11 1.81 6.00 -23.98
N HIS A 12 1.47 5.35 -25.10
CA HIS A 12 0.12 4.89 -25.39
C HIS A 12 -0.42 3.95 -24.31
N TRP A 13 0.37 2.98 -23.85
CA TRP A 13 -0.02 2.06 -22.78
C TRP A 13 -0.30 2.78 -21.46
N ARG A 14 0.45 3.84 -21.16
CA ARG A 14 0.24 4.65 -19.95
C ARG A 14 -1.05 5.46 -20.06
N GLU A 15 -1.27 6.08 -21.22
CA GLU A 15 -2.47 6.90 -21.48
C GLU A 15 -3.77 6.09 -21.37
N ILE A 16 -3.77 4.84 -21.86
CA ILE A 16 -4.93 3.95 -21.74
C ILE A 16 -4.96 3.16 -20.42
N GLY A 17 -4.02 3.43 -19.51
CA GLY A 17 -4.01 2.89 -18.15
C GLY A 17 -3.70 1.40 -18.04
N ILE A 18 -3.05 0.81 -19.05
CA ILE A 18 -2.71 -0.62 -19.05
C ILE A 18 -1.27 -0.89 -18.66
N GLY A 19 -0.37 0.08 -18.81
CA GLY A 19 1.02 -0.15 -18.43
C GLY A 19 2.05 0.79 -19.01
N SER A 20 3.33 0.42 -18.90
CA SER A 20 4.44 1.04 -19.62
C SER A 20 5.56 0.02 -19.83
N ASP A 21 6.39 0.22 -20.85
CA ASP A 21 7.56 -0.65 -21.06
C ASP A 21 8.48 -0.66 -19.84
N LYS A 22 8.68 0.51 -19.22
CA LYS A 22 9.54 0.66 -18.04
C LYS A 22 9.01 -0.17 -16.87
N THR A 23 7.75 0.04 -16.50
CA THR A 23 7.17 -0.65 -15.33
C THR A 23 6.94 -2.13 -15.58
N TYR A 24 6.69 -2.53 -16.83
CA TYR A 24 6.65 -3.95 -17.21
C TYR A 24 8.02 -4.61 -17.08
N ASN A 25 9.08 -3.97 -17.57
CA ASN A 25 10.45 -4.49 -17.43
C ASN A 25 10.86 -4.58 -15.96
N ASP A 26 10.60 -3.52 -15.16
CA ASP A 26 10.84 -3.51 -13.72
C ASP A 26 10.06 -4.66 -13.03
N PHE A 27 8.80 -4.87 -13.40
CA PHE A 27 7.96 -5.95 -12.88
C PHE A 27 8.54 -7.34 -13.18
N ILE A 28 8.90 -7.64 -14.43
CA ILE A 28 9.44 -8.95 -14.82
C ILE A 28 10.80 -9.22 -14.16
N MET A 29 11.65 -8.19 -14.02
CA MET A 29 12.93 -8.31 -13.32
C MET A 29 12.75 -8.69 -11.85
N ASN A 30 11.73 -8.14 -11.18
CA ASN A 30 11.48 -8.39 -9.76
C ASN A 30 10.58 -9.61 -9.51
N ASN A 31 9.93 -10.14 -10.55
CA ASN A 31 9.04 -11.29 -10.43
C ASN A 31 9.37 -12.34 -11.50
N PRO A 32 10.51 -13.07 -11.36
CA PRO A 32 10.90 -14.09 -12.33
C PRO A 32 9.80 -15.14 -12.52
N GLY A 33 9.49 -15.46 -13.78
CA GLY A 33 8.45 -16.43 -14.14
C GLY A 33 7.04 -15.85 -14.29
N LYS A 34 6.82 -14.56 -13.97
CA LYS A 34 5.59 -13.84 -14.32
C LYS A 34 5.57 -13.43 -15.79
N ASN A 35 4.39 -13.07 -16.30
CA ASN A 35 4.20 -12.65 -17.68
C ASN A 35 3.39 -11.34 -17.78
N ILE A 36 3.01 -10.96 -19.00
CA ILE A 36 2.28 -9.72 -19.27
C ILE A 36 0.84 -9.73 -18.71
N ASP A 37 0.19 -10.89 -18.63
CA ASP A 37 -1.16 -11.00 -18.07
C ASP A 37 -1.14 -10.79 -16.55
N ASP A 38 -0.12 -11.30 -15.86
CA ASP A 38 0.09 -11.03 -14.43
C ASP A 38 0.31 -9.53 -14.17
N TYR A 39 1.10 -8.88 -15.02
CA TYR A 39 1.34 -7.45 -14.95
C TYR A 39 0.05 -6.65 -15.15
N PHE A 40 -0.75 -6.96 -16.19
CA PHE A 40 -2.03 -6.29 -16.42
C PHE A 40 -3.04 -6.53 -15.30
N ARG A 41 -3.04 -7.73 -14.71
CA ARG A 41 -3.83 -8.02 -13.51
C ARG A 41 -3.42 -7.09 -12.38
N LEU A 42 -2.13 -6.94 -12.11
CA LEU A 42 -1.63 -6.05 -11.06
C LEU A 42 -2.03 -4.59 -11.30
N VAL A 43 -1.87 -4.08 -12.52
CA VAL A 43 -2.28 -2.71 -12.90
C VAL A 43 -3.76 -2.49 -12.66
N LYS A 44 -4.61 -3.46 -13.04
CA LYS A 44 -6.06 -3.35 -12.97
C LYS A 44 -6.61 -3.52 -11.56
N GLU A 45 -6.20 -4.58 -10.88
CA GLU A 45 -6.76 -4.99 -9.59
C GLU A 45 -6.13 -4.24 -8.43
N GLN A 46 -4.86 -3.82 -8.56
CA GLN A 46 -4.10 -3.13 -7.52
C GLN A 46 -4.21 -3.82 -6.15
N SER A 47 -4.20 -5.16 -6.16
CA SER A 47 -4.24 -5.97 -4.94
C SER A 47 -3.11 -5.54 -4.00
N PRO A 48 -3.38 -5.23 -2.72
CA PRO A 48 -2.33 -4.87 -1.78
C PRO A 48 -1.46 -6.08 -1.40
N TRP A 49 -1.85 -7.28 -1.81
CA TRP A 49 -1.21 -8.56 -1.47
C TRP A 49 -0.41 -9.12 -2.64
N PRO A 50 0.65 -9.91 -2.38
CA PRO A 50 1.32 -10.69 -3.41
C PRO A 50 0.36 -11.63 -4.15
N ASP A 51 0.68 -11.92 -5.42
CA ASP A 51 -0.07 -12.89 -6.21
C ASP A 51 -0.21 -14.24 -5.50
N GLY A 52 -1.44 -14.75 -5.44
CA GLY A 52 -1.76 -16.04 -4.80
C GLY A 52 -1.94 -15.96 -3.28
N TYR A 53 -1.71 -14.81 -2.65
CA TYR A 53 -2.00 -14.63 -1.24
C TYR A 53 -3.51 -14.53 -0.99
N MET A 54 -4.02 -15.31 -0.04
CA MET A 54 -5.44 -15.37 0.30
C MET A 54 -5.71 -14.66 1.63
N PRO A 55 -6.04 -13.35 1.64
CA PRO A 55 -6.17 -12.58 2.88
C PRO A 55 -7.24 -13.12 3.84
N SER A 56 -8.29 -13.74 3.32
CA SER A 56 -9.36 -14.36 4.11
C SER A 56 -8.89 -15.54 4.97
N GLU A 57 -7.76 -16.17 4.62
CA GLU A 57 -7.17 -17.28 5.38
C GLU A 57 -6.18 -16.79 6.45
N HIS A 58 -5.88 -15.49 6.46
CA HIS A 58 -4.86 -14.87 7.31
C HIS A 58 -5.44 -13.70 8.09
N MET A 59 -6.52 -13.97 8.81
CA MET A 59 -7.17 -12.99 9.69
C MET A 59 -6.48 -12.94 11.03
N VAL A 60 -6.33 -11.73 11.59
CA VAL A 60 -5.87 -11.48 12.95
C VAL A 60 -6.90 -10.68 13.72
N THR A 61 -6.92 -10.84 15.04
CA THR A 61 -7.72 -10.00 15.95
C THR A 61 -6.80 -9.05 16.69
N LEU A 62 -6.91 -7.75 16.40
CA LEU A 62 -6.29 -6.69 17.19
C LEU A 62 -7.21 -6.34 18.35
N LYS A 63 -6.67 -6.30 19.56
CA LYS A 63 -7.38 -6.05 20.82
C LYS A 63 -7.09 -4.66 21.35
N SER A 64 -7.86 -4.22 22.36
CA SER A 64 -7.63 -2.93 23.01
C SER A 64 -6.14 -2.72 23.35
N GLY A 65 -5.64 -1.54 23.01
CA GLY A 65 -4.27 -1.14 23.26
C GLY A 65 -3.26 -1.62 22.23
N ASP A 66 -3.61 -2.56 21.34
CA ASP A 66 -2.72 -2.92 20.23
C ASP A 66 -2.47 -1.69 19.36
N THR A 67 -1.19 -1.47 19.02
CA THR A 67 -0.74 -0.29 18.30
C THR A 67 -0.18 -0.64 16.92
N PHE A 68 -0.30 0.31 16.01
CA PHE A 68 0.22 0.21 14.65
C PHE A 68 0.47 1.60 14.06
N ASN A 69 1.44 1.66 13.15
CA ASN A 69 1.89 2.86 12.47
C ASN A 69 1.21 3.01 11.11
N MET A 70 0.66 4.19 10.86
CA MET A 70 -0.06 4.49 9.64
C MET A 70 0.55 5.71 8.96
N VAL A 71 0.88 5.55 7.68
CA VAL A 71 1.28 6.67 6.81
C VAL A 71 0.03 7.45 6.42
N LEU A 72 0.04 8.75 6.68
CA LEU A 72 -1.01 9.68 6.27
C LEU A 72 -0.43 10.66 5.26
N ASP A 73 -1.29 11.17 4.37
CA ASP A 73 -0.89 12.33 3.59
C ASP A 73 -0.62 13.51 4.54
N SER A 74 0.33 14.39 4.24
CA SER A 74 0.69 15.48 5.14
C SER A 74 -0.49 16.42 5.45
N LYS A 75 -1.45 16.54 4.53
CA LYS A 75 -2.69 17.31 4.71
C LYS A 75 -3.84 16.50 5.31
N GLN A 76 -3.74 15.17 5.36
CA GLN A 76 -4.78 14.30 5.88
C GLN A 76 -4.93 14.49 7.40
N LYS A 77 -6.15 14.77 7.87
CA LYS A 77 -6.45 14.90 9.31
C LYS A 77 -6.29 13.55 10.01
N THR A 78 -5.77 13.57 11.24
CA THR A 78 -5.64 12.33 12.04
C THR A 78 -6.96 11.73 12.48
N SER A 79 -8.05 12.51 12.46
CA SER A 79 -9.42 12.02 12.62
C SER A 79 -9.94 11.23 11.41
N ASN A 80 -9.21 11.22 10.31
CA ASN A 80 -9.60 10.53 9.07
C ASN A 80 -8.51 9.50 8.72
N PRO A 81 -8.34 8.42 9.50
CA PRO A 81 -7.29 7.44 9.27
C PRO A 81 -7.45 6.72 7.92
N GLY A 82 -6.34 6.23 7.38
CA GLY A 82 -6.28 5.30 6.23
C GLY A 82 -6.79 3.89 6.56
N GLY A 83 -6.66 2.97 5.61
CA GLY A 83 -7.08 1.57 5.77
C GLY A 83 -5.96 0.61 6.13
N PHE A 84 -4.71 0.97 5.81
CA PHE A 84 -3.55 0.10 5.96
C PHE A 84 -2.59 0.63 7.02
N ALA A 85 -1.96 -0.28 7.77
CA ALA A 85 -0.96 0.05 8.78
C ALA A 85 0.09 -1.05 8.93
N LEU A 86 1.20 -0.73 9.58
CA LEU A 86 2.25 -1.68 9.97
C LEU A 86 2.35 -1.78 11.47
N LYS A 87 2.76 -2.95 11.96
CA LYS A 87 3.16 -3.08 13.37
C LYS A 87 4.52 -2.42 13.62
N GLU A 88 5.42 -2.59 12.66
CA GLU A 88 6.79 -2.08 12.68
C GLU A 88 6.84 -0.55 12.48
N ASP A 89 8.02 0.02 12.76
CA ASP A 89 8.26 1.45 12.55
C ASP A 89 8.40 1.78 11.05
N VAL A 90 7.87 2.93 10.65
CA VAL A 90 8.06 3.49 9.29
C VAL A 90 9.22 4.48 9.32
N SER A 91 10.37 4.07 8.81
CA SER A 91 11.65 4.76 9.02
C SER A 91 11.87 5.99 8.12
N SER A 92 11.33 5.99 6.90
CA SER A 92 11.56 7.05 5.90
C SER A 92 10.43 7.13 4.87
N VAL A 93 10.37 8.24 4.13
CA VAL A 93 9.46 8.39 2.98
C VAL A 93 9.78 7.33 1.93
N GLU A 94 11.06 7.03 1.72
CA GLU A 94 11.49 5.96 0.79
C GLU A 94 10.92 4.60 1.20
N PHE A 95 10.97 4.26 2.49
CA PHE A 95 10.38 3.02 3.01
C PHE A 95 8.86 2.99 2.77
N ALA A 96 8.16 4.09 3.04
CA ALA A 96 6.73 4.20 2.77
C ALA A 96 6.39 4.03 1.27
N ARG A 97 7.26 4.49 0.35
CA ARG A 97 7.05 4.34 -1.09
C ARG A 97 7.38 2.95 -1.58
N LYS A 98 8.57 2.43 -1.23
CA LYS A 98 9.12 1.21 -1.82
C LYS A 98 8.68 -0.05 -1.08
N ASP A 99 8.81 -0.06 0.25
CA ASP A 99 8.51 -1.22 1.07
C ASP A 99 7.00 -1.35 1.36
N MET A 100 6.32 -0.22 1.61
CA MET A 100 4.86 -0.23 1.80
C MET A 100 4.06 -0.07 0.51
N ALA A 101 4.73 0.05 -0.64
CA ALA A 101 4.13 0.20 -1.96
C ALA A 101 3.08 1.32 -2.09
N ILE A 102 3.24 2.44 -1.38
CA ILE A 102 2.28 3.54 -1.41
C ILE A 102 2.47 4.41 -2.66
N LYS A 103 1.52 4.33 -3.60
CA LYS A 103 1.50 5.13 -4.84
C LYS A 103 1.40 6.63 -4.58
N TYR A 104 2.04 7.44 -5.42
CA TYR A 104 1.90 8.90 -5.46
C TYR A 104 0.45 9.29 -5.74
N GLY A 105 -0.23 8.57 -6.65
CA GLY A 105 -1.65 8.80 -6.92
C GLY A 105 -2.59 8.52 -5.73
N TRP A 106 -2.11 7.86 -4.67
CA TRP A 106 -2.88 7.63 -3.43
C TRP A 106 -2.56 8.63 -2.33
N LYS A 107 -1.30 9.05 -2.25
CA LYS A 107 -0.79 10.05 -1.30
C LYS A 107 0.28 10.86 -2.00
N ASP A 108 0.10 12.17 -2.07
CA ASP A 108 1.10 13.06 -2.66
C ASP A 108 2.36 13.08 -1.78
N ASP A 109 2.17 13.06 -0.45
CA ASP A 109 3.22 13.16 0.55
C ASP A 109 3.12 12.05 1.60
N CYS A 110 4.15 11.21 1.74
CA CYS A 110 4.24 10.16 2.77
C CYS A 110 5.02 10.59 4.02
N GLY A 111 5.33 11.88 4.18
CA GLY A 111 6.16 12.42 5.25
C GLY A 111 5.50 12.45 6.64
N LYS A 112 4.25 12.00 6.77
CA LYS A 112 3.52 11.96 8.05
C LYS A 112 3.19 10.54 8.45
N VAL A 113 3.64 10.14 9.63
CA VAL A 113 3.29 8.85 10.25
C VAL A 113 2.65 9.10 11.60
N VAL A 114 1.62 8.33 11.89
CA VAL A 114 0.88 8.41 13.15
C VAL A 114 0.71 7.01 13.71
N THR A 115 1.04 6.84 14.99
CA THR A 115 0.69 5.61 15.71
C THR A 115 -0.74 5.73 16.21
N TYR A 116 -1.55 4.77 15.82
CA TYR A 116 -2.89 4.56 16.35
C TYR A 116 -2.89 3.36 17.29
N ARG A 117 -3.88 3.31 18.17
CA ARG A 117 -4.20 2.14 19.00
C ARG A 117 -5.66 1.74 18.83
N VAL A 118 -5.95 0.45 18.98
CA VAL A 118 -7.34 -0.02 19.15
C VAL A 118 -7.89 0.53 20.46
N LYS A 119 -9.13 1.03 20.43
CA LYS A 119 -9.80 1.62 21.60
C LYS A 119 -10.17 0.58 22.65
N ASP A 120 -10.36 1.07 23.87
CA ASP A 120 -10.86 0.26 24.98
C ASP A 120 -12.21 -0.39 24.66
N GLY A 121 -12.28 -1.70 24.93
CA GLY A 121 -13.47 -2.52 24.67
C GLY A 121 -13.73 -2.85 23.20
N VAL A 122 -12.83 -2.48 22.29
CA VAL A 122 -12.93 -2.79 20.86
C VAL A 122 -12.03 -3.97 20.49
N GLU A 123 -12.52 -4.82 19.60
CA GLU A 123 -11.71 -5.76 18.83
C GLU A 123 -11.85 -5.45 17.33
N LEU A 124 -10.75 -5.57 16.61
CA LEU A 124 -10.70 -5.36 15.16
C LEU A 124 -10.16 -6.62 14.49
N ILE A 125 -11.04 -7.33 13.79
CA ILE A 125 -10.67 -8.51 13.02
C ILE A 125 -10.35 -8.06 11.60
N CYS A 126 -9.12 -8.27 11.15
CA CYS A 126 -8.66 -7.80 9.85
C CYS A 126 -7.67 -8.78 9.20
N PRO A 127 -7.54 -8.79 7.86
CA PRO A 127 -6.46 -9.52 7.22
C PRO A 127 -5.10 -8.92 7.58
N ALA A 128 -4.10 -9.80 7.74
CA ALA A 128 -2.72 -9.39 7.96
C ALA A 128 -1.74 -10.26 7.19
N GLY A 129 -0.78 -9.64 6.50
CA GLY A 129 0.09 -10.37 5.59
C GLY A 129 1.19 -9.57 4.94
N PRO A 130 1.91 -10.18 3.99
CA PRO A 130 2.95 -9.52 3.21
C PRO A 130 2.41 -8.36 2.37
N ILE A 131 3.28 -7.42 2.05
CA ILE A 131 2.95 -6.29 1.17
C ILE A 131 3.28 -6.68 -0.26
N GLY A 132 2.26 -6.69 -1.13
CA GLY A 132 2.42 -6.96 -2.55
C GLY A 132 2.96 -5.76 -3.33
N PRO A 133 3.48 -6.00 -4.54
CA PRO A 133 3.95 -4.93 -5.42
C PRO A 133 2.78 -4.05 -5.89
N GLN A 134 3.10 -2.85 -6.40
CA GLN A 134 2.15 -1.93 -7.04
C GLN A 134 2.76 -1.31 -8.29
N ILE A 135 1.90 -0.94 -9.24
CA ILE A 135 2.29 -0.13 -10.42
C ILE A 135 1.72 1.28 -10.26
N ASP A 136 2.60 2.28 -10.24
CA ASP A 136 2.23 3.68 -10.28
C ASP A 136 2.50 4.27 -11.67
N LEU A 137 1.49 4.16 -12.54
CA LEU A 137 1.56 4.69 -13.90
C LEU A 137 1.66 6.22 -13.94
N GLY A 138 1.16 6.93 -12.91
CA GLY A 138 1.19 8.39 -12.87
C GLY A 138 2.60 8.96 -12.77
N VAL A 139 3.53 8.19 -12.21
CA VAL A 139 4.97 8.52 -12.12
C VAL A 139 5.87 7.46 -12.77
N ASP A 140 5.28 6.58 -13.58
CA ASP A 140 5.96 5.52 -14.33
C ASP A 140 6.89 4.63 -13.46
N MET A 141 6.38 4.17 -12.32
CA MET A 141 7.17 3.49 -11.29
C MET A 141 6.58 2.13 -10.88
N TYR A 142 7.45 1.12 -10.83
CA TYR A 142 7.19 -0.14 -10.13
C TYR A 142 7.56 0.03 -8.66
N LEU A 143 6.62 -0.31 -7.76
CA LEU A 143 6.84 -0.33 -6.32
C LEU A 143 6.87 -1.80 -5.88
N PRO A 144 8.01 -2.31 -5.36
CA PRO A 144 8.17 -3.74 -5.12
C PRO A 144 7.33 -4.26 -3.95
N GLY A 145 6.94 -3.40 -3.02
CA GLY A 145 6.43 -3.86 -1.73
C GLY A 145 7.53 -4.54 -0.93
N ASN A 146 7.13 -5.26 0.12
CA ASN A 146 8.06 -5.99 0.97
C ASN A 146 7.34 -7.20 1.61
N SER A 147 7.69 -8.39 1.14
CA SER A 147 7.08 -9.65 1.61
C SER A 147 7.56 -10.11 2.99
N SER A 148 8.58 -9.45 3.56
CA SER A 148 9.06 -9.73 4.92
C SER A 148 8.34 -8.93 6.00
N LEU A 149 7.55 -7.92 5.63
CA LEU A 149 6.74 -7.10 6.55
C LEU A 149 5.32 -7.64 6.67
N THR A 150 4.65 -7.32 7.77
CA THR A 150 3.23 -7.62 7.97
C THR A 150 2.41 -6.34 7.99
N GLN A 151 1.63 -6.11 6.93
CA GLN A 151 0.60 -5.07 6.89
C GLN A 151 -0.73 -5.56 7.45
N TYR A 152 -1.49 -4.65 8.02
CA TYR A 152 -2.89 -4.83 8.41
C TYR A 152 -3.80 -4.11 7.42
N ASP A 153 -4.86 -4.78 6.97
CA ASP A 153 -5.98 -4.15 6.23
C ASP A 153 -7.16 -3.93 7.18
N LEU A 154 -7.01 -2.92 8.04
CA LEU A 154 -7.71 -2.75 9.31
C LEU A 154 -9.24 -2.81 9.22
N PHE A 155 -9.81 -2.30 8.14
CA PHE A 155 -11.26 -2.10 8.02
C PHE A 155 -11.88 -2.90 6.87
N ASN A 156 -11.17 -3.90 6.36
CA ASN A 156 -11.66 -4.77 5.30
C ASN A 156 -12.96 -5.46 5.73
N GLY A 157 -13.92 -5.56 4.81
CA GLY A 157 -15.22 -6.20 5.06
C GLY A 157 -16.19 -5.42 5.94
N LEU A 158 -15.79 -4.32 6.57
CA LEU A 158 -16.66 -3.55 7.47
C LEU A 158 -17.57 -2.54 6.76
N GLY A 159 -17.39 -2.33 5.45
CA GLY A 159 -18.20 -1.39 4.66
C GLY A 159 -17.98 0.07 5.03
N ARG A 160 -19.06 0.88 5.02
CA ARG A 160 -19.00 2.31 5.39
C ARG A 160 -19.10 2.47 6.90
N ILE A 161 -17.97 2.72 7.55
CA ILE A 161 -17.87 2.93 9.00
C ILE A 161 -17.19 4.25 9.33
N ASN A 162 -17.38 4.70 10.58
CA ASN A 162 -16.49 5.70 11.16
C ASN A 162 -15.29 5.00 11.81
N ARG A 163 -14.12 5.08 11.16
CA ARG A 163 -12.90 4.39 11.60
C ARG A 163 -12.44 4.81 13.00
N THR A 164 -12.75 6.05 13.42
CA THR A 164 -12.40 6.51 14.77
C THR A 164 -13.25 5.88 15.87
N ASP A 165 -14.28 5.11 15.53
CA ASP A 165 -15.02 4.34 16.54
C ASP A 165 -14.20 3.13 17.02
N PHE A 166 -13.24 2.69 16.21
CA PHE A 166 -12.40 1.51 16.50
C PHE A 166 -11.01 1.87 17.02
N ILE A 167 -10.45 2.96 16.52
CA ILE A 167 -9.05 3.31 16.74
C ILE A 167 -8.91 4.78 17.17
N GLU A 168 -7.86 5.08 17.90
CA GLU A 168 -7.52 6.45 18.30
C GLU A 168 -6.02 6.73 18.20
N VAL A 169 -5.67 8.00 18.04
CA VAL A 169 -4.28 8.43 17.96
C VAL A 169 -3.62 8.25 19.32
N VAL A 170 -2.44 7.64 19.35
CA VAL A 170 -1.60 7.64 20.56
C VAL A 170 -1.06 9.05 20.78
N PRO A 171 -1.28 9.70 21.94
CA PRO A 171 -0.83 11.07 22.18
C PRO A 171 0.68 11.23 21.95
N GLY A 172 1.06 12.28 21.21
CA GLY A 172 2.47 12.57 20.89
C GLY A 172 3.09 11.70 19.79
N SER A 173 2.34 10.78 19.17
CA SER A 173 2.89 9.82 18.18
C SER A 173 3.08 10.36 16.76
N ILE A 174 2.62 11.59 16.48
CA ILE A 174 2.72 12.15 15.14
C ILE A 174 4.19 12.47 14.85
N LYS A 175 4.78 11.75 13.90
CA LYS A 175 6.16 11.99 13.46
C LYS A 175 6.21 12.45 12.01
N ARG A 176 7.25 13.22 11.71
CA ARG A 176 7.63 13.63 10.36
C ARG A 176 8.86 12.85 9.93
N ILE A 177 8.74 12.18 8.80
CA ILE A 177 9.82 11.39 8.20
C ILE A 177 10.27 12.07 6.89
N LYS A 178 11.51 11.81 6.49
CA LYS A 178 12.11 12.33 5.26
C LYS A 178 12.34 11.23 4.26
#